data_AF-A0A2U3D6Z6-F1
#
_entry.id   AF-A0A2U3D6Z6-F1
#
_cell.length_a   1.000
_cell.length_b   1.000
_cell.length_c   1.000
_cell.angle_alpha   90.00
_cell.angle_beta   90.00
_cell.angle_gamma   90.00
#
_symmetry.space_group_name_H-M   'P 1'
#
loop_
_entity.id
_entity.type
_entity.pdbx_description
1 polymer ?
#
loop_
_entity_poly.entity_id
_entity_poly.type
_entity_poly.pdbx_seq_one_letter_code
_entity_poly.pdbx_strand_id
1 'polypeptide(L)'
;MRLADCLNQSDISKLRKIAQRHTINCPLYSKNTLLQEILNRFSDPNYLTERLNALSPQIQYALQEITLEGKEEFAEAELLTLLRRRHPLSDKSVEDEPHRLLSDLLEEGIFFATGSPSQRAYRCPTEIWSRILNLETKKLRQTIQESSRTPQWVRNDFNALAHDAVTFLLFLARHEIKLTQDGVIFKRQQSQILQLFEIKEDILPAHIGFRFGYGRRFHDYPDRFALLYDHLYAEGCLIEDPSGVLLLNEEKSGTYLTQSEDIRQEKLFRFYMRTYRSSIPTLWRIVSRMGKLTANTWVYAQSLEQSLLAFVTDFYYESKTQIYPNRILQMLIYLGFIAQGTDTGGDVYYQLTENGERWLETTKEVAKSQATTRCTSRPLAVIQPTFEILVPQEADHVYTWDLQKLAEPVHRDHISIYRLTRDSIYHAMLNGWTLLQIREFLQTISGAEIPENVDRCLNDWGEEYGSISMQMYCVVTCKDQETSESLEQLDAIVKRSPVRLNPQSLGFAVGDADSLLDLFIKLGFLVAYPLELKTQFAKQS
;
A
#
# COMPACT_ATOMS: atom_id res chain seq x y z
N MET A 1 29.71 -8.38 -3.05
CA MET A 1 31.09 -8.65 -3.50
C MET A 1 32.03 -7.98 -2.51
N ARG A 2 33.12 -8.64 -2.10
CA ARG A 2 34.01 -8.08 -1.07
C ARG A 2 34.87 -6.97 -1.66
N LEU A 3 35.35 -6.05 -0.81
CA LEU A 3 36.23 -4.96 -1.23
C LEU A 3 37.48 -5.47 -1.96
N ALA A 4 38.07 -6.58 -1.48
CA ALA A 4 39.23 -7.20 -2.12
C ALA A 4 38.95 -7.62 -3.57
N ASP A 5 37.76 -8.17 -3.84
CA ASP A 5 37.36 -8.58 -5.19
C ASP A 5 37.20 -7.36 -6.10
N CYS A 6 36.58 -6.29 -5.60
CA CYS A 6 36.39 -5.02 -6.33
C CYS A 6 37.74 -4.38 -6.72
N LEU A 7 38.70 -4.36 -5.79
CA LEU A 7 40.02 -3.81 -6.05
C LEU A 7 40.82 -4.68 -7.02
N ASN A 8 40.71 -6.01 -6.91
CA ASN A 8 41.35 -6.94 -7.83
C ASN A 8 40.86 -6.78 -9.28
N GLN A 9 39.57 -6.55 -9.48
CA GLN A 9 38.97 -6.34 -10.81
C GLN A 9 39.22 -4.93 -11.37
N SER A 10 39.63 -3.98 -10.54
CA SER A 10 39.92 -2.60 -10.95
C SER A 10 41.26 -2.47 -11.68
N ASP A 11 41.31 -1.54 -12.63
CA ASP A 11 42.53 -1.17 -13.35
C ASP A 11 43.46 -0.32 -12.47
N ILE A 12 44.76 -0.36 -12.77
CA ILE A 12 45.78 0.34 -11.96
C ILE A 12 45.54 1.86 -11.92
N SER A 13 44.98 2.44 -12.98
CA SER A 13 44.67 3.87 -13.05
C SER A 13 43.62 4.28 -12.01
N LYS A 14 42.58 3.47 -11.80
CA LYS A 14 41.59 3.70 -10.73
C LYS A 14 42.19 3.55 -9.34
N LEU A 15 42.99 2.50 -9.11
CA LEU A 15 43.65 2.31 -7.82
C LEU A 15 44.57 3.47 -7.47
N ARG A 16 45.28 4.04 -8.46
CA ARG A 16 46.07 5.27 -8.27
C ARG A 16 45.21 6.45 -7.83
N LYS A 17 44.07 6.68 -8.48
CA LYS A 17 43.15 7.76 -8.13
C LYS A 17 42.65 7.63 -6.68
N ILE A 18 42.24 6.42 -6.28
CA ILE A 18 41.82 6.14 -4.90
C ILE A 18 42.99 6.41 -3.94
N ALA A 19 44.17 5.84 -4.18
CA ALA A 19 45.33 6.05 -3.32
C ALA A 19 45.71 7.54 -3.18
N GLN A 20 45.64 8.32 -4.27
CA GLN A 20 45.88 9.76 -4.27
C GLN A 20 44.80 10.52 -3.49
N ARG A 21 43.52 10.21 -3.72
CA ARG A 21 42.38 10.84 -3.03
C ARG A 21 42.46 10.65 -1.51
N HIS A 22 42.90 9.46 -1.09
CA HIS A 22 43.05 9.11 0.33
C HIS A 22 44.44 9.42 0.91
N THR A 23 45.34 10.05 0.12
CA THR A 23 46.71 10.41 0.51
C THR A 23 47.50 9.22 1.08
N ILE A 24 47.36 8.05 0.46
CA ILE A 24 48.06 6.83 0.87
C ILE A 24 49.50 6.89 0.34
N ASN A 25 50.48 6.84 1.25
CA ASN A 25 51.89 6.89 0.89
C ASN A 25 52.38 5.52 0.40
N CYS A 26 52.23 5.24 -0.90
CA CYS A 26 52.66 3.99 -1.49
C CYS A 26 53.16 4.13 -2.95
N PRO A 27 53.98 3.17 -3.43
CA PRO A 27 54.39 3.11 -4.82
C PRO A 27 53.22 3.00 -5.80
N LEU A 28 53.06 4.00 -6.68
CA LEU A 28 51.93 4.08 -7.63
C LEU A 28 52.06 3.12 -8.84
N TYR A 29 53.19 2.43 -9.01
CA TYR A 29 53.45 1.60 -10.20
C TYR A 29 53.07 0.12 -10.04
N SER A 30 52.86 -0.37 -8.81
CA SER A 30 52.50 -1.76 -8.54
C SER A 30 51.02 -1.90 -8.17
N LYS A 31 50.26 -2.63 -9.00
CA LYS A 31 48.83 -2.91 -8.73
C LYS A 31 48.64 -3.63 -7.39
N ASN A 32 49.47 -4.64 -7.10
CA ASN A 32 49.38 -5.40 -5.86
C ASN A 32 49.68 -4.53 -4.63
N THR A 33 50.67 -3.62 -4.73
CA THR A 33 51.01 -2.71 -3.63
C THR A 33 49.87 -1.73 -3.37
N LEU A 34 49.32 -1.12 -4.42
CA LEU A 34 48.15 -0.23 -4.29
C LEU A 34 46.96 -0.92 -3.66
N LEU A 35 46.65 -2.15 -4.10
CA LEU A 35 45.54 -2.93 -3.58
C LEU A 35 45.71 -3.22 -2.08
N GLN A 36 46.89 -3.68 -1.66
CA GLN A 36 47.16 -4.01 -0.26
C GLN A 36 47.06 -2.77 0.64
N GLU A 37 47.63 -1.65 0.22
CA GLU A 37 47.60 -0.41 1.01
C GLU A 37 46.20 0.22 1.08
N ILE A 38 45.42 0.18 -0.01
CA ILE A 38 44.02 0.59 0.00
C ILE A 38 43.19 -0.31 0.93
N LEU A 39 43.35 -1.63 0.84
CA LEU A 39 42.68 -2.58 1.72
C LEU A 39 43.03 -2.32 3.18
N ASN A 40 44.31 -2.16 3.50
CA ASN A 40 44.77 -1.90 4.85
C ASN A 40 44.15 -0.60 5.39
N ARG A 41 44.18 0.48 4.60
CA ARG A 41 43.60 1.77 4.99
C ARG A 41 42.09 1.70 5.20
N PHE A 42 41.38 0.99 4.34
CA PHE A 42 39.92 0.85 4.39
C PHE A 42 39.47 -0.17 5.45
N SER A 43 40.38 -1.01 5.94
CA SER A 43 40.08 -1.94 7.03
C SER A 43 39.91 -1.23 8.39
N ASP A 44 40.45 -0.02 8.54
CA ASP A 44 40.26 0.82 9.73
C ASP A 44 38.83 1.38 9.81
N PRO A 45 38.00 0.93 10.78
CA PRO A 45 36.63 1.38 10.90
C PRO A 45 36.48 2.87 11.24
N ASN A 46 37.45 3.46 11.93
CA ASN A 46 37.42 4.87 12.33
C ASN A 46 37.69 5.76 11.13
N TYR A 47 38.74 5.43 10.36
CA TYR A 47 39.09 6.14 9.14
C TYR A 47 37.91 6.22 8.16
N LEU A 48 37.27 5.09 7.84
CA LEU A 48 36.12 5.09 6.94
C LEU A 48 34.95 5.92 7.47
N THR A 49 34.75 5.95 8.78
CA THR A 49 33.67 6.73 9.40
C THR A 49 33.90 8.22 9.27
N GLU A 50 35.10 8.67 9.64
CA GLU A 50 35.52 10.05 9.49
C GLU A 50 35.42 10.48 8.02
N ARG A 51 35.86 9.60 7.11
CA ARG A 51 35.78 9.88 5.67
C ARG A 51 34.35 10.01 5.18
N LEU A 52 33.47 9.08 5.51
CA LEU A 52 32.05 9.13 5.13
C LEU A 52 31.34 10.38 5.70
N ASN A 53 31.70 10.80 6.92
CA ASN A 53 31.18 12.03 7.53
C ASN A 53 31.78 13.32 6.94
N ALA A 54 32.94 13.24 6.29
CA ALA A 54 33.60 14.37 5.63
C ALA A 54 33.15 14.56 4.17
N LEU A 55 32.34 13.65 3.62
CA LEU A 55 31.76 13.80 2.27
C LEU A 55 30.86 15.03 2.20
N SER A 56 30.69 15.59 1.00
CA SER A 56 29.80 16.73 0.80
C SER A 56 28.36 16.42 1.23
N PRO A 57 27.59 17.41 1.71
CA PRO A 57 26.19 17.19 2.11
C PRO A 57 25.35 16.54 1.01
N GLN A 58 25.60 16.89 -0.25
CA GLN A 58 24.92 16.30 -1.41
C GLN A 58 25.26 14.81 -1.59
N ILE A 59 26.53 14.41 -1.40
CA ILE A 59 26.91 12.99 -1.44
C ILE A 59 26.33 12.24 -0.25
N GLN A 60 26.34 12.82 0.95
CA GLN A 60 25.74 12.18 2.12
C GLN A 60 24.24 11.94 1.93
N TYR A 61 23.52 12.92 1.38
CA TYR A 61 22.12 12.78 1.01
C TYR A 61 21.92 11.71 -0.07
N ALA A 62 22.75 11.71 -1.12
CA ALA A 62 22.68 10.67 -2.14
C ALA A 62 22.96 9.27 -1.57
N LEU A 63 23.90 9.12 -0.63
CA LEU A 63 24.14 7.84 0.05
C LEU A 63 22.95 7.43 0.92
N GLN A 64 22.23 8.37 1.52
CA GLN A 64 20.95 8.09 2.16
C GLN A 64 19.97 7.53 1.13
N GLU A 65 19.76 8.20 0.00
CA GLU A 65 18.87 7.74 -1.09
C GLU A 65 19.30 6.41 -1.73
N ILE A 66 20.59 6.16 -1.88
CA ILE A 66 21.13 4.89 -2.40
C ILE A 66 20.91 3.78 -1.36
N THR A 67 21.17 4.07 -0.09
CA THR A 67 20.71 3.24 1.03
C THR A 67 19.21 3.37 1.27
N LEU A 68 18.45 4.00 0.35
CA LEU A 68 17.00 3.89 0.13
C LEU A 68 16.60 2.94 -1.01
N GLU A 69 17.54 2.35 -1.74
CA GLU A 69 17.27 1.31 -2.77
C GLU A 69 17.58 -0.12 -2.32
N GLY A 70 18.68 -0.34 -1.57
CA GLY A 70 18.86 -1.57 -0.77
C GLY A 70 19.45 -2.74 -1.54
N LYS A 71 19.82 -2.47 -2.79
CA LYS A 71 20.75 -3.23 -3.59
C LYS A 71 22.16 -2.65 -3.41
N GLU A 72 23.16 -3.52 -3.51
CA GLU A 72 24.58 -3.13 -3.51
C GLU A 72 25.10 -2.86 -4.93
N GLU A 73 24.27 -3.11 -5.96
CA GLU A 73 24.62 -2.95 -7.37
C GLU A 73 23.53 -2.19 -8.12
N PHE A 74 23.94 -1.29 -9.01
CA PHE A 74 23.08 -0.35 -9.72
C PHE A 74 23.47 -0.29 -11.19
N ALA A 75 22.49 -0.20 -12.08
CA ALA A 75 22.77 0.24 -13.44
C ALA A 75 23.15 1.73 -13.45
N GLU A 76 23.92 2.18 -14.45
CA GLU A 76 24.36 3.58 -14.54
C GLU A 76 23.20 4.57 -14.48
N ALA A 77 22.15 4.35 -15.28
CA ALA A 77 20.99 5.23 -15.33
C ALA A 77 20.26 5.33 -13.98
N GLU A 78 20.18 4.23 -13.24
CA GLU A 78 19.55 4.19 -11.91
C GLU A 78 20.35 5.01 -10.91
N LEU A 79 21.66 4.78 -10.84
CA LEU A 79 22.54 5.48 -9.91
C LEU A 79 22.57 6.98 -10.19
N LEU A 80 22.62 7.38 -11.46
CA LEU A 80 22.54 8.79 -11.85
C LEU A 80 21.19 9.42 -11.48
N THR A 81 20.09 8.67 -11.57
CA THR A 81 18.77 9.15 -11.15
C THR A 81 18.73 9.43 -9.64
N LEU A 82 19.37 8.59 -8.83
CA LEU A 82 19.49 8.81 -7.38
C LEU A 82 20.39 10.01 -7.07
N LEU A 83 21.51 10.14 -7.77
CA LEU A 83 22.45 11.26 -7.59
C LEU A 83 21.86 12.61 -8.02
N ARG A 84 20.87 12.61 -8.93
CA ARG A 84 20.11 13.82 -9.31
C ARG A 84 19.21 14.35 -8.19
N ARG A 85 18.82 13.51 -7.22
CA ARG A 85 17.97 13.95 -6.11
C ARG A 85 18.76 14.94 -5.24
N ARG A 86 18.24 16.16 -5.09
CA ARG A 86 18.89 17.21 -4.29
C ARG A 86 18.44 17.16 -2.84
N HIS A 87 19.37 17.48 -1.95
CA HIS A 87 19.05 17.73 -0.56
C HIS A 87 18.02 18.89 -0.46
N PRO A 88 16.93 18.78 0.33
CA PRO A 88 15.86 19.80 0.38
C PRO A 88 16.31 21.22 0.75
N LEU A 89 17.44 21.32 1.45
CA LEU A 89 18.05 22.58 1.89
C LEU A 89 19.24 23.03 1.01
N SER A 90 19.52 22.38 -0.12
CA SER A 90 20.63 22.80 -0.98
C SER A 90 20.27 24.05 -1.78
N ASP A 91 21.24 24.96 -1.92
CA ASP A 91 21.08 26.18 -2.69
C ASP A 91 20.83 25.83 -4.17
N LYS A 92 19.75 26.35 -4.76
CA LYS A 92 19.34 26.02 -6.13
C LYS A 92 20.40 26.43 -7.16
N SER A 93 21.28 27.35 -6.78
CA SER A 93 22.33 27.99 -7.59
C SER A 93 23.51 27.08 -7.95
N VAL A 94 23.74 25.98 -7.22
CA VAL A 94 24.86 25.06 -7.48
C VAL A 94 24.36 23.84 -8.26
N GLU A 95 24.61 23.83 -9.56
CA GLU A 95 24.44 22.63 -10.39
C GLU A 95 25.62 21.67 -10.19
N ASP A 96 25.53 20.80 -9.19
CA ASP A 96 26.41 19.63 -9.15
C ASP A 96 25.92 18.61 -10.19
N GLU A 97 26.68 18.44 -11.27
CA GLU A 97 26.37 17.46 -12.31
C GLU A 97 26.40 16.01 -11.75
N PRO A 98 25.38 15.17 -11.99
CA PRO A 98 25.31 13.80 -11.47
C PRO A 98 26.52 12.93 -11.84
N HIS A 99 27.09 13.15 -13.01
CA HIS A 99 28.30 12.44 -13.46
C HIS A 99 29.54 12.83 -12.64
N ARG A 100 29.61 14.08 -12.18
CA ARG A 100 30.68 14.54 -11.27
C ARG A 100 30.55 13.87 -9.91
N LEU A 101 29.34 13.84 -9.33
CA LEU A 101 29.07 13.14 -8.07
C LEU A 101 29.38 11.63 -8.18
N LEU A 102 29.05 11.01 -9.31
CA LEU A 102 29.43 9.63 -9.59
C LEU A 102 30.95 9.46 -9.63
N SER A 103 31.66 10.35 -10.32
CA SER A 103 33.13 10.34 -10.36
C SER A 103 33.74 10.47 -8.98
N ASP A 104 33.20 11.37 -8.14
CA ASP A 104 33.63 11.49 -6.74
C ASP A 104 33.42 10.19 -5.97
N LEU A 105 32.24 9.56 -6.05
CA LEU A 105 31.97 8.27 -5.39
C LEU A 105 32.93 7.15 -5.83
N LEU A 106 33.37 7.15 -7.09
CA LEU A 106 34.36 6.20 -7.60
C LEU A 106 35.77 6.49 -7.08
N GLU A 107 36.17 7.76 -7.05
CA GLU A 107 37.49 8.19 -6.56
C GLU A 107 37.63 8.07 -5.04
N GLU A 108 36.53 8.19 -4.30
CA GLU A 108 36.43 7.87 -2.87
C GLU A 108 36.45 6.34 -2.59
N GLY A 109 36.45 5.51 -3.63
CA GLY A 109 36.43 4.05 -3.48
C GLY A 109 35.14 3.52 -2.83
N ILE A 110 34.03 4.25 -2.88
CA ILE A 110 32.73 3.83 -2.33
C ILE A 110 32.01 2.91 -3.32
N PHE A 111 32.09 3.23 -4.62
CA PHE A 111 31.54 2.44 -5.71
C PHE A 111 32.64 1.99 -6.68
N PHE A 112 32.41 0.85 -7.33
CA PHE A 112 33.29 0.28 -8.35
C PHE A 112 32.48 -0.09 -9.58
N ALA A 113 32.98 0.29 -10.76
CA ALA A 113 32.36 -0.12 -12.02
C ALA A 113 32.62 -1.61 -12.29
N THR A 114 31.57 -2.35 -12.58
CA THR A 114 31.56 -3.77 -12.97
C THR A 114 30.94 -3.95 -14.36
N GLY A 115 31.23 -5.08 -15.01
CA GLY A 115 30.67 -5.40 -16.33
C GLY A 115 31.46 -4.85 -17.53
N SER A 116 30.93 -5.08 -18.73
CA SER A 116 31.50 -4.61 -19.99
C SER A 116 31.13 -3.14 -20.26
N PRO A 117 31.82 -2.42 -21.17
CA PRO A 117 31.50 -1.03 -21.50
C PRO A 117 30.05 -0.81 -21.97
N SER A 118 29.39 -1.82 -22.55
CA SER A 118 28.01 -1.75 -23.04
C SER A 118 26.95 -2.08 -21.97
N GLN A 119 27.33 -2.70 -20.86
CA GLN A 119 26.46 -3.01 -19.72
C GLN A 119 27.19 -2.69 -18.41
N ARG A 120 27.53 -1.41 -18.26
CA ARG A 120 28.24 -0.94 -17.07
C ARG A 120 27.29 -0.88 -15.88
N ALA A 121 27.65 -1.59 -14.83
CA ALA A 121 27.02 -1.53 -13.52
C ALA A 121 27.99 -0.92 -12.49
N TYR A 122 27.45 -0.43 -11.39
CA TYR A 122 28.22 0.13 -10.29
C TYR A 122 27.87 -0.60 -9.00
N ARG A 123 28.89 -1.05 -8.28
CA ARG A 123 28.72 -1.85 -7.07
C ARG A 123 29.43 -1.24 -5.87
N CYS A 124 28.75 -1.20 -4.73
CA CYS A 124 29.33 -0.87 -3.44
C CYS A 124 29.82 -2.17 -2.77
N PRO A 125 31.08 -2.24 -2.29
CA PRO A 125 31.58 -3.40 -1.56
C PRO A 125 30.81 -3.65 -0.28
N THR A 126 30.63 -4.91 0.10
CA THR A 126 29.85 -5.32 1.28
C THR A 126 30.29 -4.65 2.58
N GLU A 127 31.59 -4.48 2.75
CA GLU A 127 32.23 -3.90 3.94
C GLU A 127 31.92 -2.40 4.05
N ILE A 128 32.05 -1.67 2.93
CA ILE A 128 31.73 -0.24 2.85
C ILE A 128 30.23 -0.03 3.01
N TRP A 129 29.43 -0.83 2.31
CA TRP A 129 27.97 -0.78 2.38
C TRP A 129 27.46 -0.96 3.81
N SER A 130 27.96 -2.00 4.50
CA SER A 130 27.65 -2.24 5.91
C SER A 130 28.04 -1.06 6.80
N ARG A 131 29.17 -0.40 6.49
CA ARG A 131 29.61 0.77 7.24
C ARG A 131 28.69 1.97 7.04
N ILE A 132 28.30 2.27 5.79
CA ILE A 132 27.33 3.34 5.49
C ILE A 132 26.02 3.07 6.23
N LEU A 133 25.48 1.85 6.15
CA LEU A 133 24.25 1.48 6.85
C LEU A 133 24.36 1.65 8.37
N ASN A 134 25.50 1.28 8.97
CA ASN A 134 25.73 1.44 10.40
C ASN A 134 25.82 2.91 10.82
N LEU A 135 26.46 3.76 10.01
CA LEU A 135 26.54 5.20 10.29
C LEU A 135 25.18 5.87 10.19
N GLU A 136 24.42 5.58 9.14
CA GLU A 136 23.06 6.11 8.99
C GLU A 136 22.15 5.62 10.13
N THR A 137 22.27 4.35 10.54
CA THR A 137 21.54 3.84 11.71
C THR A 137 21.96 4.57 12.99
N LYS A 138 23.25 4.85 13.19
CA LYS A 138 23.74 5.59 14.36
C LYS A 138 23.23 7.02 14.40
N LYS A 139 23.24 7.72 13.25
CA LYS A 139 22.68 9.09 13.12
C LYS A 139 21.19 9.10 13.44
N LEU A 140 20.42 8.16 12.89
CA LEU A 140 18.99 8.03 13.18
C LEU A 140 18.74 7.71 14.66
N ARG A 141 19.56 6.86 15.28
CA ARG A 141 19.40 6.54 16.71
C ARG A 141 19.62 7.76 17.62
N GLN A 142 20.44 8.73 17.20
CA GLN A 142 20.61 9.98 17.94
C GLN A 142 19.38 10.89 17.91
N THR A 143 18.47 10.70 16.94
CA THR A 143 17.21 11.45 16.88
C THR A 143 16.07 10.76 17.64
N ILE A 144 16.28 9.50 18.04
CA ILE A 144 15.29 8.71 18.77
C ILE A 144 15.30 9.05 20.26
N GLN A 145 14.10 9.21 20.81
CA GLN A 145 13.89 9.32 22.25
C GLN A 145 13.53 7.93 22.79
N GLU A 146 14.39 7.38 23.63
CA GLU A 146 14.19 6.11 24.31
C GLU A 146 13.52 6.34 25.68
N SER A 147 12.59 5.47 26.06
CA SER A 147 12.00 5.44 27.40
C SER A 147 12.84 4.56 28.33
N SER A 148 13.12 5.08 29.52
CA SER A 148 13.79 4.33 30.59
C SER A 148 12.84 3.44 31.40
N ARG A 149 11.53 3.57 31.18
CA ARG A 149 10.49 2.83 31.92
C ARG A 149 9.75 1.88 30.98
N THR A 150 9.35 0.74 31.52
CA THR A 150 8.40 -0.14 30.85
C THR A 150 7.02 0.51 30.86
N PRO A 151 6.34 0.61 29.70
CA PRO A 151 4.97 1.11 29.61
C PRO A 151 4.02 0.33 30.52
N GLN A 152 2.99 1.00 31.01
CA GLN A 152 2.02 0.38 31.92
C GLN A 152 1.12 -0.64 31.21
N TRP A 153 0.68 -0.30 30.01
CA TRP A 153 -0.10 -1.20 29.17
C TRP A 153 0.67 -1.50 27.90
N VAL A 154 0.86 -2.79 27.63
CA VAL A 154 1.54 -3.28 26.44
C VAL A 154 0.55 -4.08 25.62
N ARG A 155 0.33 -3.64 24.38
CA ARG A 155 -0.35 -4.39 23.33
C ARG A 155 0.68 -5.08 22.47
N ASN A 156 0.55 -6.39 22.32
CA ASN A 156 1.33 -7.18 21.38
C ASN A 156 0.42 -8.24 20.76
N ASP A 157 0.16 -8.11 19.47
CA ASP A 157 -0.78 -9.00 18.77
C ASP A 157 -0.11 -10.33 18.36
N PHE A 158 1.20 -10.51 18.57
CA PHE A 158 1.95 -11.75 18.33
C PHE A 158 1.52 -12.52 17.06
N ASN A 159 0.85 -13.66 17.24
CA ASN A 159 0.40 -14.58 16.19
C ASN A 159 -1.12 -14.51 15.95
N ALA A 160 -1.80 -13.48 16.48
CA ALA A 160 -3.25 -13.35 16.42
C ALA A 160 -3.79 -13.40 14.99
N LEU A 161 -3.05 -12.87 14.01
CA LEU A 161 -3.50 -12.89 12.61
C LEU A 161 -3.52 -14.31 12.03
N ALA A 162 -2.55 -15.14 12.41
CA ALA A 162 -2.54 -16.55 12.08
C ALA A 162 -3.66 -17.33 12.78
N HIS A 163 -4.03 -16.97 14.01
CA HIS A 163 -5.17 -17.55 14.73
C HIS A 163 -6.50 -17.14 14.08
N ASP A 164 -6.65 -15.86 13.72
CA ASP A 164 -7.81 -15.34 13.01
C ASP A 164 -7.96 -16.02 11.64
N ALA A 165 -6.86 -16.30 10.94
CA ALA A 165 -6.87 -17.01 9.66
C ALA A 165 -7.44 -18.44 9.82
N VAL A 166 -7.02 -19.17 10.86
CA VAL A 166 -7.59 -20.48 11.20
C VAL A 166 -9.08 -20.35 11.54
N THR A 167 -9.44 -19.36 12.36
CA THR A 167 -10.82 -19.10 12.77
C THR A 167 -11.72 -18.85 11.57
N PHE A 168 -11.26 -18.07 10.60
CA PHE A 168 -12.00 -17.80 9.37
C PHE A 168 -12.19 -19.04 8.49
N LEU A 169 -11.14 -19.85 8.30
CA LEU A 169 -11.26 -21.12 7.55
C LEU A 169 -12.22 -22.10 8.21
N LEU A 170 -12.19 -22.21 9.55
CA LEU A 170 -13.13 -23.06 10.31
C LEU A 170 -14.56 -22.53 10.26
N PHE A 171 -14.74 -21.22 10.23
CA PHE A 171 -16.05 -20.60 10.03
C PHE A 171 -16.61 -20.94 8.64
N LEU A 172 -15.79 -20.80 7.59
CA LEU A 172 -16.12 -21.20 6.22
C LEU A 172 -16.48 -22.69 6.10
N ALA A 173 -15.80 -23.56 6.83
CA ALA A 173 -16.09 -25.00 6.83
C ALA A 173 -17.49 -25.34 7.40
N ARG A 174 -18.11 -24.44 8.18
CA ARG A 174 -19.38 -24.67 8.88
C ARG A 174 -20.54 -23.86 8.32
N HIS A 175 -20.26 -22.85 7.51
CA HIS A 175 -21.24 -21.87 7.06
C HIS A 175 -21.08 -21.61 5.57
N GLU A 176 -22.20 -21.65 4.84
CA GLU A 176 -22.24 -21.14 3.47
C GLU A 176 -22.13 -19.60 3.51
N ILE A 177 -21.08 -19.06 2.90
CA ILE A 177 -20.86 -17.62 2.83
C ILE A 177 -21.26 -17.12 1.45
N LYS A 178 -22.29 -16.28 1.41
CA LYS A 178 -22.75 -15.67 0.17
C LYS A 178 -21.94 -14.43 -0.13
N LEU A 179 -21.67 -14.24 -1.41
CA LEU A 179 -20.99 -13.08 -1.96
C LEU A 179 -22.00 -12.22 -2.71
N THR A 180 -21.74 -10.91 -2.72
CA THR A 180 -22.43 -9.97 -3.61
C THR A 180 -22.02 -10.21 -5.07
N GLN A 181 -22.65 -9.50 -6.01
CA GLN A 181 -22.21 -9.49 -7.41
C GLN A 181 -20.75 -9.04 -7.55
N ASP A 182 -20.31 -8.15 -6.66
CA ASP A 182 -18.92 -7.71 -6.53
C ASP A 182 -18.05 -8.67 -5.68
N GLY A 183 -18.46 -9.92 -5.48
CA GLY A 183 -17.67 -10.92 -4.75
C GLY A 183 -17.36 -10.55 -3.29
N VAL A 184 -18.13 -9.64 -2.68
CA VAL A 184 -17.93 -9.19 -1.29
C VAL A 184 -18.83 -9.98 -0.34
N ILE A 185 -18.32 -10.40 0.81
CA ILE A 185 -19.13 -11.04 1.85
C ILE A 185 -20.19 -10.06 2.34
N PHE A 186 -21.45 -10.48 2.49
CA PHE A 186 -22.49 -9.60 3.00
C PHE A 186 -22.19 -9.07 4.42
N LYS A 187 -22.52 -7.79 4.69
CA LYS A 187 -22.21 -7.10 5.96
C LYS A 187 -22.59 -7.88 7.22
N ARG A 188 -23.73 -8.59 7.22
CA ARG A 188 -24.15 -9.43 8.35
C ARG A 188 -23.15 -10.55 8.62
N GLN A 189 -22.71 -11.25 7.58
CA GLN A 189 -21.73 -12.33 7.71
C GLN A 189 -20.34 -11.77 8.03
N GLN A 190 -19.95 -10.63 7.46
CA GLN A 190 -18.72 -9.93 7.86
C GLN A 190 -18.71 -9.66 9.37
N SER A 191 -19.80 -9.10 9.93
CA SER A 191 -19.88 -8.81 11.37
C SER A 191 -19.71 -10.06 12.22
N GLN A 192 -20.33 -11.17 11.81
CA GLN A 192 -20.21 -12.45 12.50
C GLN A 192 -18.78 -12.97 12.50
N ILE A 193 -18.06 -12.86 11.36
CA ILE A 193 -16.67 -13.28 11.24
C ILE A 193 -15.78 -12.41 12.13
N LEU A 194 -15.87 -11.08 11.99
CA LEU A 194 -15.01 -10.14 12.71
C LEU A 194 -15.19 -10.20 14.24
N GLN A 195 -16.38 -10.57 14.71
CA GLN A 195 -16.64 -10.76 16.14
C GLN A 195 -15.95 -12.01 16.74
N LEU A 196 -15.58 -12.97 15.91
CA LEU A 196 -14.86 -14.19 16.32
C LEU A 196 -13.35 -13.99 16.40
N PHE A 197 -12.83 -12.94 15.78
CA PHE A 197 -11.39 -12.66 15.78
C PHE A 197 -10.91 -12.19 17.15
N GLU A 198 -9.66 -12.54 17.44
CA GLU A 198 -8.97 -12.13 18.66
C GLU A 198 -8.82 -10.61 18.71
N ILE A 199 -8.41 -10.03 17.57
CA ILE A 199 -8.34 -8.58 17.38
C ILE A 199 -9.55 -8.14 16.55
N LYS A 200 -10.46 -7.42 17.21
CA LYS A 200 -11.72 -6.97 16.60
C LYS A 200 -11.50 -5.79 15.68
N GLU A 201 -12.13 -5.84 14.52
CA GLU A 201 -12.29 -4.72 13.60
C GLU A 201 -13.77 -4.46 13.33
N ASP A 202 -14.11 -3.19 13.10
CA ASP A 202 -15.43 -2.81 12.65
C ASP A 202 -15.52 -2.88 11.13
N ILE A 203 -16.70 -3.24 10.62
CA ILE A 203 -16.97 -3.22 9.17
C ILE A 203 -16.77 -1.81 8.64
N LEU A 204 -16.28 -1.70 7.41
CA LEU A 204 -16.15 -0.42 6.75
C LEU A 204 -17.50 0.33 6.69
N PRO A 205 -17.55 1.62 7.09
CA PRO A 205 -18.74 2.44 6.95
C PRO A 205 -19.12 2.62 5.48
N ALA A 206 -20.40 2.87 5.21
CA ALA A 206 -20.91 3.03 3.85
C ALA A 206 -20.28 4.20 3.08
N HIS A 207 -19.78 5.22 3.80
CA HIS A 207 -19.11 6.40 3.26
C HIS A 207 -17.69 6.49 3.80
N ILE A 208 -16.86 5.48 3.52
CA ILE A 208 -15.42 5.58 3.75
C ILE A 208 -14.76 6.29 2.56
N GLY A 209 -13.73 7.09 2.82
CA GLY A 209 -12.92 7.69 1.74
C GLY A 209 -12.26 6.63 0.85
N PHE A 210 -11.69 7.05 -0.28
CA PHE A 210 -11.09 6.13 -1.25
C PHE A 210 -10.01 5.24 -0.62
N ARG A 211 -10.09 3.94 -0.91
CA ARG A 211 -9.18 2.90 -0.45
C ARG A 211 -8.78 2.07 -1.67
N PHE A 212 -7.51 2.03 -2.03
CA PHE A 212 -6.98 1.19 -3.13
C PHE A 212 -5.50 0.88 -2.91
N GLY A 213 -4.95 -0.02 -3.72
CA GLY A 213 -3.51 -0.25 -3.87
C GLY A 213 -2.85 -1.10 -2.77
N TYR A 214 -3.55 -1.43 -1.69
CA TYR A 214 -2.99 -2.18 -0.56
C TYR A 214 -3.44 -3.64 -0.49
N GLY A 215 -3.98 -4.18 -1.60
CA GLY A 215 -4.48 -5.54 -1.68
C GLY A 215 -5.73 -5.64 -2.55
N ARG A 216 -6.11 -6.86 -2.86
CA ARG A 216 -7.23 -7.19 -3.74
C ARG A 216 -8.58 -6.87 -3.09
N ARG A 217 -8.76 -7.11 -1.78
CA ARG A 217 -10.02 -6.84 -1.05
C ARG A 217 -9.89 -5.71 -0.04
N PHE A 218 -8.87 -4.89 -0.20
CA PHE A 218 -8.58 -3.79 0.72
C PHE A 218 -9.65 -2.68 0.74
N HIS A 219 -10.32 -2.45 -0.38
CA HIS A 219 -11.43 -1.52 -0.48
C HIS A 219 -12.74 -2.08 0.08
N ASP A 220 -12.86 -3.41 0.19
CA ASP A 220 -14.09 -4.09 0.63
C ASP A 220 -14.09 -4.40 2.13
N TYR A 221 -12.91 -4.62 2.73
CA TYR A 221 -12.77 -5.06 4.11
C TYR A 221 -11.84 -4.16 4.95
N PRO A 222 -11.97 -4.19 6.30
CA PRO A 222 -11.02 -3.54 7.21
C PRO A 222 -9.58 -4.03 7.01
N ASP A 223 -8.61 -3.22 7.39
CA ASP A 223 -7.19 -3.38 7.03
C ASP A 223 -6.64 -4.79 7.35
N ARG A 224 -6.88 -5.29 8.56
CA ARG A 224 -6.36 -6.59 9.01
C ARG A 224 -7.12 -7.74 8.33
N PHE A 225 -8.45 -7.68 8.28
CA PHE A 225 -9.25 -8.71 7.61
C PHE A 225 -9.00 -8.77 6.10
N ALA A 226 -8.81 -7.63 5.43
CA ALA A 226 -8.47 -7.58 4.01
C ALA A 226 -7.16 -8.30 3.72
N LEU A 227 -6.11 -8.01 4.49
CA LEU A 227 -4.81 -8.67 4.34
C LEU A 227 -4.92 -10.19 4.55
N LEU A 228 -5.65 -10.61 5.59
CA LEU A 228 -5.89 -12.01 5.89
C LEU A 228 -6.64 -12.72 4.76
N TYR A 229 -7.72 -12.09 4.27
CA TYR A 229 -8.53 -12.62 3.19
C TYR A 229 -7.69 -12.82 1.92
N ASP A 230 -6.96 -11.78 1.52
CA ASP A 230 -6.12 -11.81 0.32
C ASP A 230 -4.97 -12.81 0.45
N HIS A 231 -4.40 -12.97 1.64
CA HIS A 231 -3.40 -13.99 1.92
C HIS A 231 -3.95 -15.40 1.74
N LEU A 232 -5.11 -15.70 2.32
CA LEU A 232 -5.73 -17.02 2.21
C LEU A 232 -6.20 -17.33 0.78
N TYR A 233 -6.67 -16.31 0.06
CA TYR A 233 -6.95 -16.42 -1.37
C TYR A 233 -5.67 -16.74 -2.17
N ALA A 234 -4.56 -16.05 -1.89
CA ALA A 234 -3.28 -16.29 -2.56
C ALA A 234 -2.64 -17.65 -2.22
N GLU A 235 -2.84 -18.17 -1.01
CA GLU A 235 -2.47 -19.55 -0.64
C GLU A 235 -3.40 -20.60 -1.27
N GLY A 236 -4.46 -20.17 -1.97
CA GLY A 236 -5.44 -21.04 -2.62
C GLY A 236 -6.43 -21.70 -1.66
N CYS A 237 -6.53 -21.22 -0.43
CA CYS A 237 -7.47 -21.72 0.57
C CYS A 237 -8.91 -21.26 0.29
N LEU A 238 -9.06 -20.09 -0.32
CA LEU A 238 -10.35 -19.49 -0.66
C LEU A 238 -10.61 -19.59 -2.16
N ILE A 239 -11.83 -19.97 -2.55
CA ILE A 239 -12.30 -19.97 -3.93
C ILE A 239 -13.56 -19.13 -4.00
N GLU A 240 -13.53 -18.04 -4.75
CA GLU A 240 -14.72 -17.25 -5.05
C GLU A 240 -15.43 -17.88 -6.25
N ASP A 241 -16.52 -18.61 -5.97
CA ASP A 241 -17.25 -19.33 -7.00
C ASP A 241 -18.11 -18.38 -7.84
N PRO A 242 -18.19 -18.54 -9.18
CA PRO A 242 -19.03 -17.72 -10.05
C PRO A 242 -20.52 -17.72 -9.68
N SER A 243 -21.01 -18.72 -8.92
CA SER A 243 -22.37 -18.74 -8.38
C SER A 243 -22.63 -17.74 -7.25
N GLY A 244 -21.61 -17.00 -6.80
CA GLY A 244 -21.73 -16.00 -5.73
C GLY A 244 -21.59 -16.61 -4.33
N VAL A 245 -20.81 -17.66 -4.19
CA VAL A 245 -20.52 -18.31 -2.89
C VAL A 245 -19.02 -18.38 -2.68
N LEU A 246 -18.57 -18.13 -1.45
CA LEU A 246 -17.18 -18.32 -1.06
C LEU A 246 -16.98 -19.76 -0.58
N LEU A 247 -16.17 -20.51 -1.33
CA LEU A 247 -15.87 -21.91 -1.06
C LEU A 247 -14.50 -22.07 -0.41
N LEU A 248 -14.41 -23.07 0.46
CA LEU A 248 -13.17 -23.51 1.08
C LEU A 248 -12.51 -24.57 0.19
N ASN A 249 -11.25 -24.37 -0.17
CA ASN A 249 -10.45 -25.43 -0.78
C ASN A 249 -9.92 -26.36 0.33
N GLU A 250 -10.54 -27.53 0.51
CA GLU A 250 -10.21 -28.44 1.61
C GLU A 250 -8.74 -28.91 1.61
N GLU A 251 -8.16 -29.19 0.44
CA GLU A 251 -6.77 -29.67 0.32
C GLU A 251 -5.77 -28.59 0.73
N LYS A 252 -5.91 -27.39 0.15
CA LYS A 252 -5.03 -26.25 0.45
C LYS A 252 -5.21 -25.77 1.87
N SER A 253 -6.46 -25.69 2.34
CA SER A 253 -6.77 -25.30 3.71
C SER A 253 -6.24 -26.33 4.71
N GLY A 254 -6.39 -27.64 4.46
CA GLY A 254 -5.80 -28.68 5.30
C GLY A 254 -4.27 -28.56 5.40
N THR A 255 -3.60 -28.32 4.26
CA THR A 255 -2.16 -28.08 4.24
C THR A 255 -1.76 -26.80 5.00
N TYR A 256 -2.58 -25.76 4.94
CA TYR A 256 -2.36 -24.52 5.68
C TYR A 256 -2.57 -24.69 7.20
N LEU A 257 -3.61 -25.45 7.60
CA LEU A 257 -3.95 -25.71 9.00
C LEU A 257 -2.92 -26.58 9.72
N THR A 258 -2.23 -27.47 9.00
CA THR A 258 -1.15 -28.32 9.56
C THR A 258 0.15 -27.57 9.85
N GLN A 259 0.32 -26.36 9.32
CA GLN A 259 1.48 -25.51 9.63
C GLN A 259 1.44 -25.03 11.09
N SER A 260 2.58 -24.68 11.67
CA SER A 260 2.59 -23.98 12.95
C SER A 260 2.07 -22.55 12.79
N GLU A 261 1.59 -21.96 13.89
CA GLU A 261 1.19 -20.56 13.93
C GLU A 261 2.31 -19.61 13.52
N ASP A 262 3.54 -19.86 13.96
CA ASP A 262 4.73 -19.08 13.60
C ASP A 262 4.96 -19.05 12.08
N ILE A 263 4.82 -20.20 11.41
CA ILE A 263 4.99 -20.30 9.95
C ILE A 263 3.87 -19.53 9.23
N ARG A 264 2.62 -19.65 9.68
CA ARG A 264 1.50 -18.90 9.11
C ARG A 264 1.67 -17.39 9.30
N GLN A 265 2.07 -16.97 10.49
CA GLN A 265 2.30 -15.56 10.80
C GLN A 265 3.43 -14.99 9.94
N GLU A 266 4.54 -15.73 9.79
CA GLU A 266 5.64 -15.32 8.92
C GLU A 266 5.20 -15.20 7.45
N LYS A 267 4.39 -16.14 6.96
CA LYS A 267 3.81 -16.06 5.60
C LYS A 267 2.93 -14.82 5.42
N LEU A 268 2.09 -14.48 6.40
CA LEU A 268 1.28 -13.26 6.41
C LEU A 268 2.15 -12.01 6.38
N PHE A 269 3.21 -11.95 7.19
CA PHE A 269 4.18 -10.86 7.17
C PHE A 269 4.85 -10.72 5.80
N ARG A 270 5.34 -11.82 5.23
CA ARG A 270 5.94 -11.82 3.88
C ARG A 270 4.94 -11.42 2.80
N PHE A 271 3.69 -11.83 2.92
CA PHE A 271 2.60 -11.46 2.02
C PHE A 271 2.35 -9.94 2.08
N TYR A 272 2.22 -9.37 3.28
CA TYR A 272 2.12 -7.92 3.49
C TYR A 272 3.27 -7.17 2.82
N MET A 273 4.52 -7.59 3.09
CA MET A 273 5.71 -6.96 2.52
C MET A 273 5.74 -6.98 0.99
N ARG A 274 5.18 -8.02 0.37
CA ARG A 274 5.09 -8.15 -1.09
C ARG A 274 3.96 -7.28 -1.65
N THR A 275 2.77 -7.36 -1.06
CA THR A 275 1.56 -6.70 -1.57
C THR A 275 1.65 -5.18 -1.43
N TYR A 276 2.16 -4.68 -0.30
CA TYR A 276 2.22 -3.23 -0.04
C TYR A 276 3.39 -2.54 -0.74
N ARG A 277 4.31 -3.29 -1.37
CA ARG A 277 5.50 -2.76 -2.04
C ARG A 277 5.15 -1.86 -3.23
N SER A 278 4.07 -2.14 -3.96
CA SER A 278 3.65 -1.28 -5.08
C SER A 278 3.31 0.13 -4.60
N SER A 279 2.65 0.22 -3.45
CA SER A 279 2.12 1.45 -2.88
C SER A 279 3.12 2.15 -1.97
N ILE A 280 4.00 1.38 -1.33
CA ILE A 280 5.07 1.88 -0.46
C ILE A 280 6.39 1.21 -0.89
N PRO A 281 7.06 1.71 -1.94
CA PRO A 281 8.29 1.10 -2.46
C PRO A 281 9.42 0.97 -1.43
N THR A 282 9.44 1.88 -0.45
CA THR A 282 10.41 1.96 0.64
C THR A 282 10.03 1.13 1.88
N LEU A 283 8.93 0.37 1.85
CA LEU A 283 8.36 -0.30 3.02
C LEU A 283 9.38 -1.17 3.76
N TRP A 284 10.10 -2.04 3.05
CA TRP A 284 11.10 -2.92 3.67
C TRP A 284 12.15 -2.16 4.47
N ARG A 285 12.49 -0.95 4.04
CA ARG A 285 13.48 -0.13 4.75
C ARG A 285 12.92 0.47 5.99
N ILE A 286 11.68 0.96 5.91
CA ILE A 286 10.99 1.54 7.05
C ILE A 286 10.90 0.47 8.12
N VAL A 287 10.44 -0.74 7.76
CA VAL A 287 10.36 -1.91 8.64
C VAL A 287 11.75 -2.29 9.19
N SER A 288 12.77 -2.39 8.33
CA SER A 288 14.12 -2.76 8.75
C SER A 288 14.77 -1.73 9.69
N ARG A 289 14.61 -0.44 9.40
CA ARG A 289 15.13 0.65 10.24
C ARG A 289 14.36 0.74 11.54
N MET A 290 13.03 0.71 11.48
CA MET A 290 12.17 0.68 12.65
C MET A 290 12.60 -0.42 13.60
N GLY A 291 12.74 -1.65 13.12
CA GLY A 291 13.16 -2.75 13.97
C GLY A 291 14.53 -2.56 14.61
N LYS A 292 15.51 -1.98 13.90
CA LYS A 292 16.81 -1.64 14.51
C LYS A 292 16.73 -0.53 15.55
N LEU A 293 15.87 0.46 15.33
CA LEU A 293 15.70 1.60 16.23
C LEU A 293 14.91 1.22 17.49
N THR A 294 13.95 0.29 17.37
CA THR A 294 13.12 -0.20 18.47
C THR A 294 13.65 -1.51 19.08
N ALA A 295 14.87 -1.92 18.72
CA ALA A 295 15.48 -3.13 19.25
C ALA A 295 15.83 -2.96 20.74
N ASN A 296 15.36 -3.90 21.58
CA ASN A 296 15.66 -4.00 23.01
C ASN A 296 15.32 -2.76 23.87
N THR A 297 14.55 -1.80 23.34
CA THR A 297 14.22 -0.54 24.02
C THR A 297 12.84 -0.04 23.59
N TRP A 298 12.14 0.63 24.50
CA TRP A 298 10.88 1.32 24.18
C TRP A 298 11.19 2.71 23.62
N VAL A 299 10.62 3.03 22.47
CA VAL A 299 10.87 4.28 21.75
C VAL A 299 9.58 5.10 21.67
N TYR A 300 9.66 6.41 21.95
CA TYR A 300 8.51 7.31 21.81
C TYR A 300 8.04 7.39 20.36
N ALA A 301 6.73 7.20 20.14
CA ALA A 301 6.09 7.22 18.83
C ALA A 301 6.43 8.47 18.01
N GLN A 302 6.38 9.65 18.64
CA GLN A 302 6.67 10.93 17.98
C GLN A 302 8.11 11.01 17.44
N SER A 303 9.09 10.54 18.21
CA SER A 303 10.50 10.56 17.78
C SER A 303 10.75 9.57 16.63
N LEU A 304 10.06 8.43 16.67
CA LEU A 304 10.13 7.42 15.60
C LEU A 304 9.51 7.94 14.30
N GLU A 305 8.36 8.59 14.39
CA GLU A 305 7.69 9.21 13.25
C GLU A 305 8.56 10.29 12.61
N GLN A 306 9.08 11.23 13.40
CA GLN A 306 9.98 12.28 12.89
C GLN A 306 11.20 11.72 12.16
N SER A 307 11.69 10.56 12.60
CA SER A 307 12.86 9.89 12.01
C SER A 307 12.51 9.13 10.72
N LEU A 308 11.31 8.54 10.63
CA LEU A 308 10.95 7.63 9.54
C LEU A 308 10.02 8.23 8.48
N LEU A 309 9.27 9.29 8.79
CA LEU A 309 8.28 9.90 7.89
C LEU A 309 8.92 10.43 6.59
N ALA A 310 10.20 10.83 6.63
CA ALA A 310 10.95 11.24 5.45
C ALA A 310 11.09 10.14 4.38
N PHE A 311 10.92 8.86 4.76
CA PHE A 311 10.99 7.71 3.86
C PHE A 311 9.64 7.28 3.32
N VAL A 312 8.56 7.96 3.73
CA VAL A 312 7.19 7.69 3.29
C VAL A 312 6.81 8.72 2.24
N THR A 313 6.39 8.24 1.07
CA THR A 313 5.84 9.07 0.00
C THR A 313 4.32 9.08 0.11
N ASP A 314 3.72 10.20 -0.28
CA ASP A 314 2.27 10.26 -0.48
C ASP A 314 1.88 9.22 -1.54
N PHE A 315 0.71 8.64 -1.38
CA PHE A 315 0.17 7.65 -2.29
C PHE A 315 -1.27 8.04 -2.60
N TYR A 316 -1.46 8.64 -3.78
CA TYR A 316 -2.75 9.15 -4.24
C TYR A 316 -3.41 10.10 -3.20
N TYR A 317 -4.60 9.77 -2.68
CA TYR A 317 -5.32 10.59 -1.68
C TYR A 317 -4.85 10.35 -0.24
N GLU A 318 -3.99 9.36 0.01
CA GLU A 318 -3.39 9.17 1.31
C GLU A 318 -2.07 9.95 1.38
N SER A 319 -2.06 10.95 2.25
CA SER A 319 -0.82 11.64 2.61
C SER A 319 0.10 10.71 3.40
N LYS A 320 1.41 10.95 3.37
CA LYS A 320 2.40 10.21 4.16
C LYS A 320 2.09 10.20 5.67
N THR A 321 1.43 11.25 6.18
CA THR A 321 0.97 11.35 7.58
C THR A 321 -0.22 10.45 7.89
N GLN A 322 -0.92 9.93 6.88
CA GLN A 322 -1.94 8.88 7.03
C GLN A 322 -1.35 7.50 6.76
N ILE A 323 -0.49 7.38 5.74
CA ILE A 323 0.15 6.11 5.35
C ILE A 323 1.01 5.55 6.49
N TYR A 324 1.84 6.41 7.11
CA TYR A 324 2.75 5.98 8.16
C TYR A 324 2.03 5.34 9.36
N PRO A 325 1.04 5.99 10.01
CA PRO A 325 0.32 5.37 11.12
C PRO A 325 -0.56 4.19 10.69
N ASN A 326 -1.34 4.32 9.60
CA ASN A 326 -2.39 3.34 9.29
C ASN A 326 -1.87 2.15 8.46
N ARG A 327 -1.03 2.40 7.45
CA ARG A 327 -0.61 1.38 6.48
C ARG A 327 0.71 0.72 6.85
N ILE A 328 1.48 1.35 7.73
CA ILE A 328 2.76 0.86 8.21
C ILE A 328 2.67 0.48 9.70
N LEU A 329 2.56 1.44 10.61
CA LEU A 329 2.63 1.15 12.05
C LEU A 329 1.53 0.19 12.50
N GLN A 330 0.26 0.50 12.23
CA GLN A 330 -0.86 -0.35 12.63
C GLN A 330 -0.77 -1.75 12.04
N MET A 331 -0.37 -1.88 10.77
CA MET A 331 -0.16 -3.18 10.13
C MET A 331 0.98 -3.97 10.78
N LEU A 332 2.09 -3.32 11.14
CA LEU A 332 3.20 -3.98 11.82
C LEU A 332 2.84 -4.40 13.26
N ILE A 333 1.93 -3.68 13.92
CA ILE A 333 1.35 -4.12 15.20
C ILE A 333 0.47 -5.36 14.97
N TYR A 334 -0.45 -5.32 13.99
CA TYR A 334 -1.32 -6.45 13.68
C TYR A 334 -0.56 -7.72 13.28
N LEU A 335 0.55 -7.55 12.57
CA LEU A 335 1.46 -8.63 12.19
C LEU A 335 2.34 -9.12 13.34
N GLY A 336 2.28 -8.47 14.51
CA GLY A 336 3.11 -8.81 15.66
C GLY A 336 4.59 -8.51 15.44
N PHE A 337 4.95 -7.62 14.51
CA PHE A 337 6.34 -7.20 14.26
C PHE A 337 6.84 -6.21 15.32
N ILE A 338 5.96 -5.31 15.78
CA ILE A 338 6.22 -4.38 16.89
C ILE A 338 5.11 -4.48 17.93
N ALA A 339 5.48 -4.26 19.19
CA ALA A 339 4.54 -4.06 20.29
C ALA A 339 4.31 -2.56 20.50
N GLN A 340 3.11 -2.21 20.96
CA GLN A 340 2.75 -0.85 21.36
C GLN A 340 2.62 -0.77 22.87
N GLY A 341 3.30 0.19 23.48
CA GLY A 341 3.17 0.54 24.89
C GLY A 341 2.37 1.84 25.05
N THR A 342 1.61 1.95 26.12
CA THR A 342 0.93 3.19 26.53
C THR A 342 1.11 3.44 28.03
N ASP A 343 1.28 4.70 28.41
CA ASP A 343 1.32 5.13 29.81
C ASP A 343 0.04 5.92 30.18
N THR A 344 -0.20 6.11 31.48
CA THR A 344 -1.32 6.90 32.02
C THR A 344 -1.43 8.30 31.43
N GLY A 345 -0.30 8.91 31.04
CA GLY A 345 -0.24 10.23 30.42
C GLY A 345 -0.69 10.28 28.96
N GLY A 346 -0.95 9.13 28.33
CA GLY A 346 -1.29 9.03 26.90
C GLY A 346 -0.09 8.92 25.96
N ASP A 347 1.13 8.90 26.51
CA ASP A 347 2.34 8.68 25.72
C ASP A 347 2.35 7.27 25.12
N VAL A 348 2.72 7.19 23.84
CA VAL A 348 2.75 5.95 23.06
C VAL A 348 4.20 5.58 22.75
N TYR A 349 4.50 4.29 22.93
CA TYR A 349 5.82 3.72 22.73
C TYR A 349 5.76 2.53 21.78
N TYR A 350 6.86 2.27 21.07
CA TYR A 350 7.02 1.08 20.24
C TYR A 350 8.29 0.32 20.60
N GLN A 351 8.21 -1.01 20.55
CA GLN A 351 9.35 -1.92 20.75
C GLN A 351 9.28 -3.07 19.75
N LEU A 352 10.43 -3.52 19.25
CA LEU A 352 10.53 -4.71 18.42
C LEU A 352 10.12 -5.96 19.22
N THR A 353 9.31 -6.83 18.64
CA THR A 353 8.95 -8.13 19.25
C THR A 353 9.95 -9.22 18.89
N GLU A 354 9.86 -10.37 19.56
CA GLU A 354 10.62 -11.57 19.19
C GLU A 354 10.33 -12.02 17.74
N ASN A 355 9.07 -11.95 17.30
CA ASN A 355 8.69 -12.20 15.91
C ASN A 355 9.42 -11.26 14.95
N GLY A 356 9.41 -9.95 15.26
CA GLY A 356 10.09 -8.95 14.45
C GLY A 356 11.60 -9.18 14.36
N GLU A 357 12.25 -9.52 15.47
CA GLU A 357 13.68 -9.86 15.49
C GLU A 357 13.99 -11.06 14.60
N ARG A 358 13.25 -12.17 14.76
CA ARG A 358 13.39 -13.37 13.92
C ARG A 358 13.28 -13.04 12.44
N TRP A 359 12.25 -12.29 12.04
CA TRP A 359 12.02 -11.98 10.63
C TRP A 359 13.04 -10.99 10.05
N LEU A 360 13.58 -10.04 10.83
CA LEU A 360 14.64 -9.14 10.36
C LEU A 360 15.90 -9.89 9.94
N GLU A 361 16.21 -11.01 10.59
CA GLU A 361 17.37 -11.85 10.27
C GLU A 361 17.12 -12.74 9.05
N THR A 362 15.96 -13.39 8.98
CA THR A 362 15.59 -14.33 7.90
C THR A 362 15.32 -13.63 6.56
N THR A 363 14.83 -12.39 6.57
CA THR A 363 14.38 -11.70 5.33
C THR A 363 15.53 -11.04 4.54
N LYS A 364 16.78 -11.11 5.04
CA LYS A 364 17.98 -10.72 4.26
C LYS A 364 18.13 -11.54 2.97
N GLU A 365 17.54 -12.72 2.89
CA GLU A 365 17.51 -13.55 1.67
C GLU A 365 16.44 -13.10 0.66
N VAL A 366 15.29 -12.61 1.14
CA VAL A 366 14.20 -12.10 0.28
C VAL A 366 14.64 -10.83 -0.45
N ALA A 367 15.31 -9.92 0.25
CA ALA A 367 15.88 -8.71 -0.35
C ALA A 367 16.98 -9.01 -1.40
N LYS A 368 17.74 -10.11 -1.23
CA LYS A 368 18.77 -10.55 -2.19
C LYS A 368 18.19 -11.25 -3.41
N SER A 369 17.20 -12.13 -3.23
CA SER A 369 16.54 -12.84 -4.33
C SER A 369 15.67 -11.92 -5.19
N GLN A 370 15.14 -10.84 -4.63
CA GLN A 370 14.31 -9.85 -5.34
C GLN A 370 15.12 -8.74 -6.03
N ALA A 371 16.43 -8.59 -5.74
CA ALA A 371 17.32 -7.69 -6.47
C ALA A 371 17.53 -8.12 -7.94
N THR A 372 17.30 -9.40 -8.26
CA THR A 372 17.32 -9.94 -9.63
C THR A 372 16.04 -9.63 -10.40
N THR A 373 14.94 -9.29 -9.70
CA THR A 373 13.70 -8.84 -10.32
C THR A 373 13.76 -7.33 -10.50
N ARG A 374 14.24 -6.92 -11.69
CA ARG A 374 14.32 -5.53 -12.20
C ARG A 374 13.42 -4.54 -11.44
N CYS A 375 14.01 -3.80 -10.50
CA CYS A 375 13.47 -2.53 -10.01
C CYS A 375 13.74 -1.45 -11.06
N THR A 376 13.20 -1.62 -12.25
CA THR A 376 12.84 -0.49 -13.08
C THR A 376 11.39 -0.20 -12.76
N SER A 377 11.02 1.08 -12.73
CA SER A 377 9.65 1.58 -12.86
C SER A 377 9.00 1.02 -14.14
N ARG A 378 8.76 -0.29 -14.16
CA ARG A 378 8.07 -0.96 -15.25
C ARG A 378 6.63 -0.49 -15.17
N PRO A 379 6.05 -0.01 -16.28
CA PRO A 379 4.65 0.31 -16.30
C PRO A 379 3.87 -0.91 -15.81
N LEU A 380 3.07 -0.73 -14.75
CA LEU A 380 2.28 -1.79 -14.11
C LEU A 380 1.15 -2.24 -15.03
N ALA A 381 0.81 -1.42 -16.04
CA ALA A 381 -0.02 -1.71 -17.17
C ALA A 381 0.37 -0.80 -18.36
N VAL A 382 0.02 -1.16 -19.59
CA VAL A 382 0.14 -0.26 -20.75
C VAL A 382 -1.25 0.02 -21.29
N ILE A 383 -1.64 1.29 -21.29
CA ILE A 383 -2.90 1.73 -21.88
C ILE A 383 -2.63 2.10 -23.33
N GLN A 384 -3.30 1.39 -24.23
CA GLN A 384 -3.18 1.61 -25.66
C GLN A 384 -4.27 2.56 -26.17
N PRO A 385 -4.01 3.30 -27.27
CA PRO A 385 -5.04 4.07 -27.97
C PRO A 385 -6.24 3.22 -28.45
N THR A 386 -6.12 1.89 -28.45
CA THR A 386 -7.18 0.93 -28.79
C THR A 386 -8.19 0.70 -27.67
N PHE A 387 -8.06 1.42 -26.54
CA PHE A 387 -8.83 1.20 -25.30
C PHE A 387 -8.46 -0.11 -24.58
N GLU A 388 -7.37 -0.75 -24.98
CA GLU A 388 -6.86 -1.95 -24.33
C GLU A 388 -5.83 -1.62 -23.25
N ILE A 389 -5.96 -2.27 -22.10
CA ILE A 389 -5.07 -2.18 -20.96
C ILE A 389 -4.33 -3.51 -20.87
N LEU A 390 -3.02 -3.48 -21.07
CA LEU A 390 -2.15 -4.64 -21.01
C LEU A 390 -1.49 -4.71 -19.64
N VAL A 391 -1.81 -5.73 -18.84
CA VAL A 391 -1.32 -5.88 -17.47
C VAL A 391 -0.40 -7.10 -17.38
N PRO A 392 0.89 -6.93 -17.05
CA PRO A 392 1.78 -8.06 -16.79
C PRO A 392 1.27 -8.92 -15.63
N GLN A 393 1.48 -10.23 -15.71
CA GLN A 393 1.02 -11.18 -14.68
C GLN A 393 1.51 -10.84 -13.26
N GLU A 394 2.67 -10.21 -13.11
CA GLU A 394 3.18 -9.79 -11.80
C GLU A 394 2.42 -8.60 -11.18
N ALA A 395 1.71 -7.81 -11.99
CA ALA A 395 0.89 -6.68 -11.54
C ALA A 395 -0.61 -7.01 -11.53
N ASP A 396 -1.03 -8.02 -12.31
CA ASP A 396 -2.44 -8.38 -12.48
C ASP A 396 -3.10 -8.61 -11.12
N HIS A 397 -2.58 -9.54 -10.30
CA HIS A 397 -3.18 -9.91 -9.01
C HIS A 397 -3.42 -8.75 -8.01
N VAL A 398 -2.76 -7.60 -8.18
CA VAL A 398 -2.94 -6.42 -7.32
C VAL A 398 -4.12 -5.56 -7.76
N TYR A 399 -4.35 -5.42 -9.08
CA TYR A 399 -5.33 -4.48 -9.65
C TYR A 399 -6.44 -5.16 -10.46
N THR A 400 -6.37 -6.48 -10.69
CA THR A 400 -7.34 -7.28 -11.46
C THR A 400 -8.78 -6.98 -11.03
N TRP A 401 -9.00 -6.81 -9.73
CA TRP A 401 -10.33 -6.61 -9.19
C TRP A 401 -10.89 -5.23 -9.55
N ASP A 402 -10.12 -4.17 -9.33
CA ASP A 402 -10.49 -2.81 -9.70
C ASP A 402 -10.61 -2.66 -11.22
N LEU A 403 -9.69 -3.28 -11.98
CA LEU A 403 -9.75 -3.33 -13.43
C LEU A 403 -11.01 -4.02 -13.95
N GLN A 404 -11.49 -5.08 -13.32
CA GLN A 404 -12.75 -5.73 -13.72
C GLN A 404 -13.99 -4.87 -13.45
N LYS A 405 -13.94 -3.96 -12.49
CA LYS A 405 -15.01 -2.99 -12.28
C LYS A 405 -15.05 -1.91 -13.36
N LEU A 406 -13.89 -1.62 -13.97
CA LEU A 406 -13.68 -0.50 -14.88
C LEU A 406 -13.59 -0.91 -16.37
N ALA A 407 -13.19 -2.15 -16.63
CA ALA A 407 -12.84 -2.64 -17.96
C ALA A 407 -13.21 -4.12 -18.13
N GLU A 408 -13.61 -4.48 -19.34
CA GLU A 408 -14.00 -5.84 -19.70
C GLU A 408 -12.76 -6.71 -19.93
N PRO A 409 -12.65 -7.90 -19.31
CA PRO A 409 -11.54 -8.80 -19.57
C PRO A 409 -11.66 -9.42 -20.98
N VAL A 410 -10.63 -9.28 -21.80
CA VAL A 410 -10.57 -9.83 -23.17
C VAL A 410 -9.81 -11.15 -23.21
N HIS A 411 -8.66 -11.21 -22.55
CA HIS A 411 -7.79 -12.39 -22.54
C HIS A 411 -6.92 -12.41 -21.27
N ARG A 412 -6.67 -13.57 -20.68
CA ARG A 412 -5.85 -13.74 -19.47
C ARG A 412 -4.88 -14.91 -19.63
N ASP A 413 -3.66 -14.62 -20.09
CA ASP A 413 -2.54 -15.57 -20.14
C ASP A 413 -1.33 -14.96 -19.43
N HIS A 414 -0.18 -14.80 -20.12
CA HIS A 414 1.03 -14.17 -19.55
C HIS A 414 0.92 -12.64 -19.45
N ILE A 415 0.00 -12.04 -20.21
CA ILE A 415 -0.39 -10.63 -20.14
C ILE A 415 -1.92 -10.62 -20.14
N SER A 416 -2.51 -10.03 -19.10
CA SER A 416 -3.95 -9.86 -19.00
C SER A 416 -4.35 -8.62 -19.78
N ILE A 417 -5.31 -8.79 -20.71
CA ILE A 417 -5.83 -7.73 -21.56
C ILE A 417 -7.22 -7.37 -21.07
N TYR A 418 -7.41 -6.10 -20.72
CA TYR A 418 -8.72 -5.53 -20.39
C TYR A 418 -9.08 -4.47 -21.44
N ARG A 419 -10.37 -4.25 -21.68
CA ARG A 419 -10.86 -3.26 -22.64
C ARG A 419 -11.80 -2.29 -21.97
N LEU A 420 -11.51 -1.00 -22.13
CA LEU A 420 -12.42 0.07 -21.71
C LEU A 420 -13.53 0.20 -22.76
N THR A 421 -14.77 0.09 -22.31
CA THR A 421 -15.95 0.32 -23.14
C THR A 421 -16.82 1.39 -22.48
N ARG A 422 -17.71 2.01 -23.25
CA ARG A 422 -18.69 2.94 -22.69
C ARG A 422 -19.51 2.29 -21.58
N ASP A 423 -19.91 1.04 -21.78
CA ASP A 423 -20.71 0.27 -20.82
C ASP A 423 -19.91 -0.06 -19.56
N SER A 424 -18.63 -0.45 -19.68
CA SER A 424 -17.77 -0.73 -18.51
C SER A 424 -17.55 0.51 -17.65
N ILE A 425 -17.34 1.67 -18.28
CA ILE A 425 -17.21 2.95 -17.57
C ILE A 425 -18.52 3.36 -16.92
N TYR A 426 -19.64 3.22 -17.63
CA TYR A 426 -20.97 3.48 -17.09
C TYR A 426 -21.27 2.62 -15.84
N HIS A 427 -20.96 1.32 -15.91
CA HIS A 427 -21.10 0.40 -14.79
C HIS A 427 -20.19 0.76 -13.60
N ALA A 428 -18.95 1.15 -13.87
CA ALA A 428 -18.05 1.64 -12.82
C ALA A 428 -18.65 2.87 -12.11
N MET A 429 -19.21 3.81 -12.88
CA MET A 429 -19.79 5.04 -12.32
C MET A 429 -21.06 4.77 -11.50
N LEU A 430 -21.90 3.81 -11.92
CA LEU A 430 -23.03 3.33 -11.10
C LEU A 430 -22.57 2.73 -9.76
N ASN A 431 -21.41 2.08 -9.76
CA ASN A 431 -20.78 1.50 -8.57
C ASN A 431 -19.96 2.51 -7.74
N GLY A 432 -20.15 3.81 -7.98
CA GLY A 432 -19.61 4.89 -7.17
C GLY A 432 -18.27 5.47 -7.64
N TRP A 433 -17.76 5.04 -8.80
CA TRP A 433 -16.56 5.66 -9.39
C TRP A 433 -16.90 7.01 -10.04
N THR A 434 -16.07 8.02 -9.84
CA THR A 434 -16.15 9.27 -10.60
C THR A 434 -15.22 9.24 -11.79
N LEU A 435 -15.55 10.00 -12.84
CA LEU A 435 -14.70 10.11 -14.03
C LEU A 435 -13.25 10.52 -13.70
N LEU A 436 -13.08 11.41 -12.73
CA LEU A 436 -11.76 11.83 -12.25
C LEU A 436 -10.99 10.66 -11.62
N GLN A 437 -11.65 9.82 -10.81
CA GLN A 437 -11.03 8.62 -10.23
C GLN A 437 -10.65 7.58 -11.27
N ILE A 438 -11.49 7.39 -12.29
CA ILE A 438 -11.21 6.47 -13.39
C ILE A 438 -9.92 6.90 -14.10
N ARG A 439 -9.81 8.19 -14.43
CA ARG A 439 -8.59 8.77 -15.05
C ARG A 439 -7.36 8.60 -14.17
N GLU A 440 -7.46 8.94 -12.88
CA GLU A 440 -6.34 8.84 -11.95
C GLU A 440 -5.88 7.39 -11.72
N PHE A 441 -6.84 6.45 -11.62
CA PHE A 441 -6.54 5.02 -11.54
C PHE A 441 -5.79 4.55 -12.78
N LEU A 442 -6.29 4.88 -13.97
CA LEU A 442 -5.68 4.52 -15.25
C LEU A 442 -4.27 5.10 -15.40
N GLN A 443 -4.06 6.38 -15.05
CA GLN A 443 -2.73 7.00 -15.05
C GLN A 443 -1.76 6.32 -14.08
N THR A 444 -2.25 5.81 -12.95
CA THR A 444 -1.37 5.23 -11.95
C THR A 444 -0.98 3.81 -12.28
N ILE A 445 -1.90 2.99 -12.79
CA ILE A 445 -1.54 1.66 -13.27
C ILE A 445 -0.63 1.76 -14.49
N SER A 446 -0.78 2.77 -15.36
CA SER A 446 0.09 2.93 -16.52
C SER A 446 1.46 3.50 -16.15
N GLY A 447 1.55 4.32 -15.09
CA GLY A 447 2.74 5.10 -14.76
C GLY A 447 3.09 6.14 -15.83
N ALA A 448 2.16 6.43 -16.74
CA ALA A 448 2.31 7.33 -17.89
C ALA A 448 0.99 8.05 -18.18
N GLU A 449 1.06 9.18 -18.90
CA GLU A 449 -0.16 9.85 -19.36
C GLU A 449 -1.01 8.92 -20.23
N ILE A 450 -2.33 9.00 -20.06
CA ILE A 450 -3.30 8.25 -20.85
C ILE A 450 -3.27 8.78 -22.29
N PRO A 451 -3.37 7.92 -23.32
CA PRO A 451 -3.52 8.38 -24.71
C PRO A 451 -4.67 9.39 -24.86
N GLU A 452 -4.42 10.49 -25.58
CA GLU A 452 -5.35 11.62 -25.70
C GLU A 452 -6.76 11.21 -26.18
N ASN A 453 -6.83 10.22 -27.07
CA ASN A 453 -8.10 9.72 -27.59
C ASN A 453 -8.89 8.93 -26.53
N VAL A 454 -8.21 8.19 -25.66
CA VAL A 454 -8.84 7.48 -24.54
C VAL A 454 -9.32 8.49 -23.50
N ASP A 455 -8.49 9.49 -23.17
CA ASP A 455 -8.86 10.55 -22.24
C ASP A 455 -10.12 11.29 -22.72
N ARG A 456 -10.14 11.74 -23.98
CA ARG A 456 -11.30 12.42 -24.57
C ARG A 456 -12.59 11.59 -24.47
N CYS A 457 -12.54 10.32 -24.86
CA CYS A 457 -13.72 9.44 -24.78
C CYS A 457 -14.18 9.19 -23.34
N LEU A 458 -13.27 9.12 -22.37
CA LEU A 458 -13.65 9.06 -20.96
C LEU A 458 -14.46 10.32 -20.55
N ASN A 459 -14.05 11.51 -20.98
CA ASN A 459 -14.83 12.73 -20.75
C ASN A 459 -16.21 12.66 -21.39
N ASP A 460 -16.27 12.30 -22.67
CA ASP A 460 -17.53 12.21 -23.40
C ASP A 460 -18.51 11.24 -22.71
N TRP A 461 -18.03 10.06 -22.30
CA TRP A 461 -18.84 9.07 -21.58
C TRP A 461 -19.25 9.54 -20.18
N GLY A 462 -18.40 10.29 -19.49
CA GLY A 462 -18.71 10.83 -18.17
C GLY A 462 -19.66 12.03 -18.20
N GLU A 463 -19.67 12.85 -19.26
CA GLU A 463 -20.66 13.94 -19.44
C GLU A 463 -22.06 13.39 -19.77
N GLU A 464 -22.13 12.29 -20.51
CA GLU A 464 -23.39 11.59 -20.74
C GLU A 464 -23.94 10.94 -19.45
N TYR A 465 -23.07 10.54 -18.54
CA TYR A 465 -23.45 10.01 -17.22
C TYR A 465 -24.05 11.09 -16.33
N GLY A 466 -25.28 10.87 -15.85
CA GLY A 466 -26.01 11.82 -15.02
C GLY A 466 -26.86 12.84 -15.79
N SER A 467 -26.82 12.82 -17.13
CA SER A 467 -27.71 13.64 -17.98
C SER A 467 -29.20 13.27 -17.81
N ILE A 468 -29.49 12.04 -17.37
CA ILE A 468 -30.83 11.54 -17.04
C ILE A 468 -30.70 10.75 -15.74
N SER A 469 -31.51 11.08 -14.72
CA SER A 469 -31.55 10.35 -13.45
C SER A 469 -32.92 9.69 -13.26
N MET A 470 -32.92 8.47 -12.72
CA MET A 470 -34.14 7.73 -12.40
C MET A 470 -34.23 7.56 -10.89
N GLN A 471 -35.35 7.99 -10.31
CA GLN A 471 -35.60 7.92 -8.87
C GLN A 471 -36.96 7.26 -8.64
N MET A 472 -37.02 6.37 -7.66
CA MET A 472 -38.26 5.71 -7.25
C MET A 472 -38.90 6.48 -6.10
N TYR A 473 -40.15 6.88 -6.30
CA TYR A 473 -40.95 7.59 -5.29
C TYR A 473 -42.21 6.81 -4.94
N CYS A 474 -42.56 6.79 -3.65
CA CYS A 474 -43.92 6.55 -3.20
C CYS A 474 -44.73 7.81 -3.45
N VAL A 475 -45.77 7.72 -4.29
CA VAL A 475 -46.56 8.89 -4.69
C VAL A 475 -47.83 8.98 -3.85
N VAL A 476 -47.99 10.08 -3.13
CA VAL A 476 -49.20 10.44 -2.42
C VAL A 476 -49.97 11.44 -3.26
N THR A 477 -51.17 11.05 -3.70
CA THR A 477 -52.05 11.91 -4.50
C THR A 477 -53.19 12.41 -3.65
N CYS A 478 -53.28 13.73 -3.54
CA CYS A 478 -54.36 14.43 -2.86
C CYS A 478 -55.54 14.64 -3.82
N LYS A 479 -56.74 14.83 -3.25
CA LYS A 479 -57.96 15.05 -4.03
C LYS A 479 -57.93 16.37 -4.83
N ASP A 480 -57.27 17.37 -4.28
CA ASP A 480 -57.16 18.72 -4.81
C ASP A 480 -55.83 19.38 -4.41
N GLN A 481 -55.50 20.48 -5.08
CA GLN A 481 -54.24 21.21 -4.88
C GLN A 481 -54.14 21.83 -3.49
N GLU A 482 -55.27 22.31 -2.95
CA GLU A 482 -55.34 22.94 -1.62
C GLU A 482 -54.99 21.94 -0.50
N THR A 483 -55.45 20.69 -0.60
CA THR A 483 -55.07 19.63 0.33
C THR A 483 -53.58 19.27 0.20
N SER A 484 -53.05 19.23 -1.03
CA SER A 484 -51.62 18.96 -1.29
C SER A 484 -50.70 20.02 -0.68
N GLU A 485 -51.05 21.30 -0.86
CA GLU A 485 -50.30 22.44 -0.28
C GLU A 485 -50.39 22.47 1.25
N SER A 486 -51.56 22.19 1.81
CA SER A 486 -51.73 22.09 3.27
C SER A 486 -50.94 20.93 3.87
N LEU A 487 -50.84 19.80 3.14
CA LEU A 487 -50.09 18.62 3.58
C LEU A 487 -48.57 18.86 3.55
N GLU A 488 -48.08 19.56 2.54
CA GLU A 488 -46.65 19.91 2.38
C GLU A 488 -46.15 20.87 3.47
N GLN A 489 -47.03 21.68 4.05
CA GLN A 489 -46.69 22.61 5.14
C GLN A 489 -46.61 21.96 6.53
N LEU A 490 -46.99 20.69 6.68
CA LEU A 490 -46.92 20.01 7.97
C LEU A 490 -45.47 19.68 8.33
N ASP A 491 -45.01 20.05 9.52
CA ASP A 491 -43.63 19.78 10.00
C ASP A 491 -43.22 18.31 9.89
N ALA A 492 -44.16 17.38 10.11
CA ALA A 492 -43.92 15.94 10.00
C ALA A 492 -43.68 15.47 8.56
N ILE A 493 -44.20 16.21 7.57
CA ILE A 493 -44.04 15.96 6.14
C ILE A 493 -42.80 16.68 5.60
N VAL A 494 -42.58 17.94 5.98
CA VAL A 494 -41.37 18.72 5.61
C VAL A 494 -40.09 18.00 6.01
N LYS A 495 -40.04 17.40 7.21
CA LYS A 495 -38.88 16.62 7.70
C LYS A 495 -38.51 15.42 6.83
N ARG A 496 -39.40 14.97 5.95
CA ARG A 496 -39.20 13.84 5.03
C ARG A 496 -38.81 14.28 3.62
N SER A 497 -38.62 15.58 3.40
CA SER A 497 -38.16 16.17 2.14
C SER A 497 -38.94 15.65 0.91
N PRO A 498 -40.28 15.85 0.85
CA PRO A 498 -41.08 15.45 -0.29
C PRO A 498 -40.63 16.15 -1.57
N VAL A 499 -40.77 15.48 -2.70
CA VAL A 499 -40.57 16.05 -4.03
C VAL A 499 -41.92 16.26 -4.68
N ARG A 500 -42.27 17.51 -5.00
CA ARG A 500 -43.54 17.80 -5.69
C ARG A 500 -43.47 17.30 -7.14
N LEU A 501 -44.31 16.33 -7.48
CA LEU A 501 -44.35 15.71 -8.82
C LEU A 501 -45.33 16.44 -9.74
N ASN A 502 -46.45 16.91 -9.19
CA ASN A 502 -47.45 17.75 -9.86
C ASN A 502 -48.27 18.51 -8.80
N PRO A 503 -49.23 19.41 -9.16
CA PRO A 503 -49.99 20.19 -8.19
C PRO A 503 -50.77 19.37 -7.13
N GLN A 504 -51.11 18.12 -7.41
CA GLN A 504 -51.90 17.25 -6.54
C GLN A 504 -51.09 16.08 -5.95
N SER A 505 -49.85 15.85 -6.39
CA SER A 505 -49.07 14.68 -6.02
C SER A 505 -47.69 15.04 -5.45
N LEU A 506 -47.38 14.43 -4.31
CA LEU A 506 -46.08 14.50 -3.65
C LEU A 506 -45.40 13.14 -3.71
N GLY A 507 -44.12 13.13 -4.07
CA GLY A 507 -43.25 11.95 -4.08
C GLY A 507 -42.43 11.88 -2.80
N PHE A 508 -42.41 10.71 -2.17
CA PHE A 508 -41.63 10.41 -0.98
C PHE A 508 -40.68 9.23 -1.24
N ALA A 509 -39.64 9.07 -0.43
CA ALA A 509 -38.79 7.89 -0.52
C ALA A 509 -39.62 6.60 -0.30
N VAL A 510 -39.34 5.53 -1.06
CA VAL A 510 -40.11 4.28 -0.99
C VAL A 510 -40.13 3.67 0.43
N GLY A 511 -39.03 3.82 1.18
CA GLY A 511 -38.91 3.33 2.56
C GLY A 511 -39.81 4.03 3.59
N ASP A 512 -40.41 5.16 3.24
CA ASP A 512 -41.27 5.94 4.13
C ASP A 512 -42.75 5.55 4.07
N ALA A 513 -43.14 4.61 3.19
CA ALA A 513 -44.54 4.31 2.89
C ALA A 513 -45.37 3.92 4.13
N ASP A 514 -44.89 2.97 4.96
CA ASP A 514 -45.62 2.53 6.16
C ASP A 514 -45.71 3.64 7.21
N SER A 515 -44.61 4.37 7.39
CA SER A 515 -44.56 5.46 8.34
C SER A 515 -45.42 6.65 7.91
N LEU A 516 -45.60 6.87 6.60
CA LEU A 516 -46.51 7.86 6.03
C LEU A 516 -47.96 7.43 6.21
N LEU A 517 -48.28 6.15 5.98
CA LEU A 517 -49.64 5.63 6.19
C LEU A 517 -50.06 5.79 7.66
N ASP A 518 -49.21 5.39 8.60
CA ASP A 518 -49.46 5.57 10.04
C ASP A 518 -49.56 7.05 10.43
N LEU A 519 -48.73 7.91 9.83
CA LEU A 519 -48.78 9.35 10.05
C LEU A 519 -50.10 9.95 9.55
N PHE A 520 -50.55 9.58 8.35
CA PHE A 520 -51.81 10.06 7.80
C PHE A 520 -53.02 9.59 8.62
N ILE A 521 -53.00 8.33 9.09
CA ILE A 521 -54.03 7.81 10.00
C ILE A 521 -54.04 8.59 11.33
N LYS A 522 -52.87 8.87 11.92
CA LYS A 522 -52.74 9.68 13.15
C LYS A 522 -53.19 11.12 12.97
N LEU A 523 -52.99 11.69 11.77
CA LEU A 523 -53.45 13.02 11.40
C LEU A 523 -54.94 13.05 11.02
N GLY A 524 -55.64 11.90 11.04
CA GLY A 524 -57.08 11.80 10.80
C GLY A 524 -57.48 11.67 9.32
N PHE A 525 -56.52 11.43 8.42
CA PHE A 525 -56.80 11.21 7.01
C PHE A 525 -57.24 9.76 6.74
N LEU A 526 -58.29 9.60 5.93
CA LEU A 526 -58.71 8.32 5.38
C LEU A 526 -57.99 8.09 4.05
N VAL A 527 -56.86 7.39 4.11
CA VAL A 527 -56.02 7.13 2.94
C VAL A 527 -56.59 5.97 2.12
N ALA A 528 -56.85 6.21 0.84
CA ALA A 528 -57.13 5.14 -0.11
C ALA A 528 -55.78 4.54 -0.57
N TYR A 529 -55.55 3.26 -0.26
CA TYR A 529 -54.34 2.54 -0.67
C TYR A 529 -54.69 1.15 -1.20
N PRO A 530 -53.98 0.64 -2.22
CA PRO A 530 -54.20 -0.71 -2.73
C PRO A 530 -53.87 -1.78 -1.67
N LEU A 531 -54.74 -2.78 -1.51
CA LEU A 531 -54.56 -3.87 -0.52
C LEU A 531 -53.26 -4.66 -0.72
N GLU A 532 -52.68 -4.64 -1.92
CA GLU A 532 -51.43 -5.31 -2.29
C GLU A 532 -50.19 -4.71 -1.59
N LEU A 533 -50.27 -3.43 -1.16
CA LEU A 533 -49.23 -2.80 -0.33
C LEU A 533 -49.12 -3.45 1.06
N LYS A 534 -50.15 -4.16 1.55
CA LYS A 534 -50.04 -4.93 2.81
C LYS A 534 -49.32 -6.28 2.62
N THR A 535 -49.29 -6.84 1.41
CA THR A 535 -48.86 -8.21 1.15
C THR A 535 -47.44 -8.31 0.56
N GLN A 536 -46.95 -7.29 -0.14
CA GLN A 536 -45.59 -7.29 -0.70
C GLN A 536 -44.48 -7.06 0.35
N PHE A 537 -44.78 -6.43 1.48
CA PHE A 537 -43.79 -6.10 2.52
C PHE A 537 -43.69 -7.14 3.66
N ALA A 538 -44.61 -8.11 3.74
CA ALA A 538 -44.52 -9.22 4.69
C ALA A 538 -43.50 -10.32 4.28
N LYS A 539 -42.83 -10.18 3.13
CA LYS A 539 -41.82 -11.14 2.63
C LYS A 539 -40.37 -10.65 2.78
N GLN A 540 -40.12 -9.51 3.43
CA GLN A 540 -38.77 -8.99 3.72
C GLN A 540 -38.52 -8.73 5.22
N SER A 541 -39.24 -9.40 6.10
CA SER A 541 -38.94 -9.45 7.54
C SER A 541 -38.05 -10.63 7.90
#